data_AF-A0A0L6CP46-F1
#
_entry.id   AF-A0A0L6CP46-F1
#
_cell.length_a   1.000
_cell.length_b   1.000
_cell.length_c   1.000
_cell.angle_alpha   90.00
_cell.angle_beta   90.00
_cell.angle_gamma   90.00
#
_symmetry.space_group_name_H-M   'P 1'
#
loop_
_entity.id
_entity.type
_entity.pdbx_description
1 polymer ?
#
loop_
_entity_poly.entity_id
_entity_poly.type
_entity_poly.pdbx_seq_one_letter_code
_entity_poly.pdbx_strand_id
1 'polypeptide(L)' 'MIAKRDGFKCGLCGRRVAMDLVWPHPMSPSLDHVVPLSEGGDHAPANVQLAHLRCNVSKGARGGGEQLALIG' A
#
# COMPACT_ATOMS: atom_id res chain seq x y z
N MET A 1 -4.20 -8.14 11.51
CA MET A 1 -4.74 -7.52 10.28
C MET A 1 -3.80 -6.40 9.86
N ILE A 2 -3.47 -6.29 8.57
CA ILE A 2 -2.53 -5.27 8.04
C ILE A 2 -2.94 -3.85 8.45
N ALA A 3 -4.23 -3.53 8.41
CA ALA A 3 -4.72 -2.20 8.81
C ALA A 3 -4.42 -1.81 10.27
N LYS A 4 -4.39 -2.75 11.22
CA LYS A 4 -3.99 -2.46 12.63
C LYS A 4 -2.50 -2.16 12.73
N ARG A 5 -1.67 -2.93 12.01
CA ARG A 5 -0.21 -2.72 11.94
C ARG A 5 0.10 -1.33 11.40
N ASP A 6 -0.62 -0.92 10.36
CA ASP A 6 -0.39 0.37 9.67
C ASP A 6 -1.11 1.55 10.33
N GLY A 7 -1.70 1.35 11.52
CA GLY A 7 -2.39 2.41 12.26
C GLY A 7 -3.56 3.03 11.49
N PHE A 8 -4.19 2.26 10.59
CA PHE A 8 -5.27 2.68 9.69
C PHE A 8 -4.87 3.84 8.78
N LYS A 9 -3.57 3.96 8.45
CA LYS A 9 -3.05 4.96 7.52
C LYS A 9 -2.67 4.31 6.20
N CYS A 10 -2.86 5.06 5.13
CA CYS A 10 -2.44 4.70 3.79
C CYS A 10 -0.91 4.80 3.73
N GLY A 11 -0.22 3.72 3.38
CA GLY A 11 1.24 3.68 3.24
C GLY A 11 1.78 4.53 2.08
N LEU A 12 0.91 4.94 1.14
CA LEU A 12 1.31 5.78 0.00
C LEU A 12 1.14 7.28 0.25
N CYS A 13 0.10 7.70 0.98
CA CYS A 13 -0.17 9.14 1.20
C CYS A 13 -0.19 9.56 2.67
N GLY A 14 -0.03 8.64 3.61
CA GLY A 14 0.00 8.87 5.07
C GLY A 14 -1.35 9.23 5.71
N ARG A 15 -2.42 9.42 4.93
CA ARG A 15 -3.75 9.79 5.43
C ARG A 15 -4.53 8.58 5.95
N ARG A 16 -5.48 8.80 6.85
CA ARG A 16 -6.37 7.74 7.36
C ARG A 16 -7.18 7.09 6.24
N VAL A 17 -7.38 5.78 6.35
CA VAL A 17 -8.24 4.98 5.49
C VAL A 17 -9.51 4.64 6.27
N ALA A 18 -10.65 4.93 5.65
CA ALA A 18 -11.95 4.60 6.22
C ALA A 18 -12.27 3.13 5.87
N MET A 19 -12.36 2.27 6.89
CA MET A 19 -12.48 0.80 6.71
C MET A 19 -13.91 0.33 6.44
N ASP A 20 -14.88 1.25 6.56
CA ASP A 20 -16.30 1.09 6.27
C ASP A 20 -16.62 1.32 4.78
N LEU A 21 -15.75 2.01 4.05
CA LEU A 21 -15.89 2.20 2.61
C LEU A 21 -15.63 0.89 1.86
N VAL A 22 -16.56 0.54 0.97
CA VAL A 22 -16.49 -0.70 0.19
C VAL A 22 -15.96 -0.43 -1.22
N TRP A 23 -15.31 -1.44 -1.81
CA TRP A 23 -14.91 -1.41 -3.22
C TRP A 23 -16.15 -1.22 -4.13
N PRO A 24 -16.07 -0.45 -5.24
CA PRO A 24 -14.90 0.20 -5.84
C PRO A 24 -14.71 1.66 -5.40
N HIS A 25 -15.15 2.06 -4.20
CA HIS A 25 -15.03 3.46 -3.79
C HIS A 25 -13.54 3.90 -3.81
N PRO A 26 -13.17 5.06 -4.38
CA PRO A 26 -11.76 5.48 -4.51
C PRO A 26 -10.99 5.57 -3.19
N MET A 27 -11.70 5.84 -2.09
CA MET A 27 -11.13 5.91 -0.73
C MET A 27 -11.30 4.61 0.07
N SER A 28 -11.82 3.54 -0.52
CA SER A 28 -11.92 2.21 0.11
C SER A 28 -10.53 1.63 0.42
N PRO A 29 -10.41 0.77 1.44
CA PRO A 29 -9.16 0.10 1.76
C PRO A 29 -8.79 -0.90 0.67
N SER A 30 -7.51 -0.94 0.34
CA SER A 30 -6.89 -1.92 -0.54
C SER A 30 -5.53 -2.34 0.04
N LEU A 31 -5.00 -3.48 -0.42
CA LEU A 31 -3.65 -3.91 -0.10
C LEU A 31 -2.73 -3.53 -1.27
N ASP A 32 -1.73 -2.71 -0.99
CA ASP A 32 -0.65 -2.35 -1.91
C ASP A 32 0.57 -3.23 -1.63
N HIS A 33 1.19 -3.78 -2.66
CA HIS A 33 2.50 -4.42 -2.52
C HIS A 33 3.56 -3.32 -2.58
N VAL A 34 4.35 -3.15 -1.51
CA VAL A 34 5.37 -2.09 -1.40
C VAL A 34 6.31 -2.18 -2.61
N VAL A 35 6.93 -3.35 -2.79
CA VAL A 35 7.63 -3.75 -4.02
C VAL A 35 6.63 -4.47 -4.93
N PRO A 36 6.42 -4.02 -6.18
CA PRO A 36 5.57 -4.72 -7.14
C PRO A 36 6.05 -6.15 -7.38
N LEU A 37 5.11 -7.08 -7.55
CA LEU A 37 5.43 -8.49 -7.85
C LEU A 37 6.19 -8.64 -9.16
N SER A 38 5.89 -7.78 -10.15
CA SER A 38 6.61 -7.74 -11.44
C SER A 38 8.09 -7.37 -11.29
N GLU A 39 8.45 -6.68 -10.20
CA GLU A 39 9.81 -6.24 -9.88
C GLU A 39 10.48 -7.15 -8.84
N GLY A 40 9.93 -8.35 -8.59
CA GLY A 40 10.48 -9.32 -7.64
C GLY A 40 10.01 -9.13 -6.19
N GLY A 41 8.94 -8.38 -5.95
CA GLY A 41 8.31 -8.31 -4.64
C GLY A 41 7.63 -9.62 -4.25
N ASP A 42 7.72 -10.01 -2.98
CA ASP A 42 7.08 -11.22 -2.46
C ASP A 42 5.63 -10.99 -2.04
N HIS A 43 4.82 -12.05 -2.07
CA HIS A 43 3.49 -12.09 -1.44
C HIS A 43 3.57 -12.33 0.08
N ALA A 44 4.41 -11.57 0.76
CA ALA A 44 4.60 -11.65 2.21
C ALA A 44 3.86 -10.51 2.92
N PRO A 45 3.33 -10.71 4.15
CA PRO A 45 2.78 -9.64 4.98
C PRO A 45 3.72 -8.44 5.13
N ALA A 46 5.04 -8.67 5.11
CA ALA A 46 6.05 -7.63 5.18
C ALA A 46 6.11 -6.74 3.93
N ASN A 47 5.75 -7.26 2.75
CA ASN A 47 5.74 -6.53 1.48
C ASN A 47 4.34 -6.00 1.11
N VAL A 48 3.35 -6.10 1.99
CA VAL A 48 2.03 -5.49 1.77
C VAL A 48 1.76 -4.40 2.80
N GLN A 49 1.07 -3.34 2.39
CA GLN A 49 0.64 -2.23 3.23
C GLN A 49 -0.81 -1.82 2.90
N LEU A 50 -1.49 -1.21 3.87
CA LEU A 50 -2.79 -0.61 3.67
C LEU A 50 -2.67 0.61 2.75
N ALA A 51 -3.52 0.71 1.74
CA ALA A 51 -3.60 1.88 0.87
C ALA A 51 -5.05 2.21 0.50
N HIS A 52 -5.33 3.48 0.17
CA HIS A 52 -6.59 3.80 -0.53
C HIS A 52 -6.57 3.15 -1.91
N LEU A 53 -7.71 2.68 -2.39
CA LEU A 53 -7.86 2.12 -3.73
C LEU A 53 -7.30 3.07 -4.80
N ARG A 54 -7.63 4.37 -4.75
CA ARG A 54 -7.12 5.36 -5.72
C ARG A 54 -5.61 5.53 -5.67
N CYS A 55 -5.00 5.45 -4.48
CA CYS A 55 -3.56 5.63 -4.32
C CYS A 55 -2.84 4.42 -4.90
N ASN A 56 -3.35 3.21 -4.60
CA ASN A 56 -2.85 1.96 -5.13
C ASN A 56 -2.96 1.92 -6.68
N VAL A 57 -4.12 2.27 -7.22
CA VAL A 57 -4.33 2.36 -8.69
C VAL A 57 -3.42 3.41 -9.33
N SER A 58 -3.26 4.58 -8.70
CA SER A 58 -2.37 5.64 -9.22
C SER A 58 -0.89 5.24 -9.19
N LYS A 59 -0.48 4.42 -8.22
CA LYS A 59 0.87 3.86 -8.13
C LYS A 59 1.11 2.85 -9.26
N GLY A 60 0.17 1.93 -9.45
CA GLY A 60 0.31 0.83 -10.42
C GLY A 60 1.55 -0.01 -10.12
N ALA A 61 2.34 -0.35 -11.15
CA ALA A 61 3.60 -1.08 -11.01
C ALA A 61 4.81 -0.18 -10.68
N ARG A 62 4.61 1.12 -10.42
CA ARG A 62 5.70 2.06 -10.12
C ARG A 62 5.91 2.09 -8.60
N GLY A 63 6.87 1.31 -8.09
CA GLY A 63 7.09 1.25 -6.63
C GLY A 63 8.39 0.60 -6.15
N GLY A 64 9.16 -0.02 -7.05
CA GLY A 64 10.43 -0.67 -6.67
C GLY A 64 11.64 0.25 -6.52
N GLY A 65 11.53 1.54 -6.89
CA GLY A 65 12.70 2.43 -7.02
C GLY A 65 12.97 3.38 -5.85
N GLU A 66 12.04 3.53 -4.90
CA GLU A 66 12.14 4.57 -3.84
C GLU A 66 12.65 4.00 -2.50
N GLN A 67 12.87 2.69 -2.42
CA GLN A 67 13.44 2.02 -1.24
C GLN A 67 14.94 1.77 -1.40
N LEU A 68 15.70 2.81 -1.77
CA LEU A 68 17.17 2.85 -1.64
C LEU A 68 17.63 3.69 -0.43
N ALA A 69 16.71 4.11 0.44
CA ALA A 69 17.05 4.85 1.64
C ALA A 69 17.27 3.92 2.85
N LEU A 70 18.24 2.99 2.79
CA LEU A 70 18.91 2.42 3.96
C LEU A 70 20.31 1.89 3.57
N ILE A 71 21.17 2.80 3.12
CA ILE A 71 22.61 2.69 3.38
C ILE A 71 23.00 3.94 4.16
N GLY A 72 23.18 3.74 5.45
CA GLY A 72 23.77 4.65 6.43
C GLY A 72 24.35 3.78 7.53
#